data_AF-G2RBM9-F1
#
_entry.id   AF-G2RBM9-F1
#
_cell.length_a   1.000
_cell.length_b   1.000
_cell.length_c   1.000
_cell.angle_alpha   90.00
_cell.angle_beta   90.00
_cell.angle_gamma   90.00
#
_symmetry.space_group_name_H-M   'P 1'
#
loop_
_entity.id
_entity.type
_entity.pdbx_description
1 polymer ?
#
loop_
_entity_poly.entity_id
_entity_poly.type
_entity_poly.pdbx_seq_one_letter_code
_entity_poly.pdbx_strand_id
1 'polypeptide(L)'
;VLCWDDVCPPGDSIEKIAEASYAEVYRITNAHGTSIIKVIRLESPIKAQTKAQQRSGLVDEEPRSEEDMEGELQISEWLSDIPGFVVFKERYLVEGKAPKALVETHQAFHRRMKRKDPDRLQYYPSPSRYLDETRFMVVELGDAGTALEDFPLTSISQVWDVFLHTALALARAEDLAEFEHRDLHEGNICIRQARPPITEPPSERPTTTTTPHPGPLRFGASGLDVTLLDYGLSRAVDPNDFADPPRPSSVIANDLERDLSIFQSTHAPQCRVYRQMRSFLVHGDRCHVMPPEQHSEPYPAVVAAAAATGSSAAGAPISWRAFQPYTNVLWLAYLYDYLVSHFRGSRKELAWFRRETAELWEHLDPDAPREVLSFPCAGAVVGFAVEAGWVEVRQL
;
A
#
# COMPACT_ATOMS: atom_id res chain seq x y z
N VAL A 1 19.38 -5.44 -20.66
CA VAL A 1 18.45 -4.54 -21.38
C VAL A 1 17.67 -5.39 -22.35
N LEU A 2 16.34 -5.34 -22.25
CA LEU A 2 15.38 -6.09 -23.07
C LEU A 2 14.65 -5.11 -24.01
N CYS A 3 13.98 -5.65 -25.03
CA CYS A 3 12.99 -4.90 -25.80
C CYS A 3 11.56 -5.21 -25.32
N TRP A 4 10.59 -4.45 -25.79
CA TRP A 4 9.18 -4.68 -25.43
C TRP A 4 8.65 -6.04 -25.88
N ASP A 5 9.15 -6.61 -26.98
CA ASP A 5 8.74 -7.94 -27.43
C ASP A 5 9.31 -9.06 -26.55
N ASP A 6 10.36 -8.80 -25.75
CA ASP A 6 10.86 -9.76 -24.76
C ASP A 6 9.96 -9.78 -23.51
N VAL A 7 9.46 -8.61 -23.09
CA VAL A 7 8.59 -8.46 -21.90
C VAL A 7 7.13 -8.77 -22.20
N CYS A 8 6.69 -8.49 -23.43
CA CYS A 8 5.34 -8.76 -23.91
C CYS A 8 5.42 -9.53 -25.25
N PRO A 9 5.75 -10.83 -25.23
CA PRO A 9 5.89 -11.63 -26.43
C PRO A 9 4.66 -11.59 -27.35
N PRO A 10 4.85 -11.65 -28.68
CA PRO A 10 3.74 -11.75 -29.60
C PRO A 10 2.84 -12.95 -29.29
N GLY A 11 1.55 -12.69 -29.07
CA GLY A 11 0.56 -13.70 -28.69
C GLY A 11 0.05 -13.54 -27.26
N ASP A 12 0.78 -12.83 -26.41
CA ASP A 12 0.34 -12.49 -25.07
C ASP A 12 -0.73 -11.38 -25.10
N SER A 13 -1.67 -11.46 -24.17
CA SER A 13 -2.67 -10.40 -23.97
C SER A 13 -2.09 -9.33 -23.05
N ILE A 14 -2.06 -8.08 -23.51
CA ILE A 14 -1.65 -6.91 -22.72
C ILE A 14 -2.82 -5.94 -22.49
N GLU A 15 -3.21 -5.76 -21.23
CA GLU A 15 -4.24 -4.81 -20.83
C GLU A 15 -3.64 -3.73 -19.92
N LYS A 16 -3.71 -2.46 -20.30
CA LYS A 16 -3.47 -1.36 -19.33
C LYS A 16 -4.62 -1.32 -18.34
N ILE A 17 -4.32 -1.52 -17.06
CA ILE A 17 -5.32 -1.64 -15.99
C ILE A 17 -5.38 -0.42 -15.09
N ALA A 18 -4.26 0.26 -14.88
CA ALA A 18 -4.19 1.44 -14.01
C ALA A 18 -3.07 2.41 -14.42
N GLU A 19 -3.13 3.59 -13.82
CA GLU A 19 -2.08 4.60 -13.80
C GLU A 19 -1.82 4.93 -12.33
N ALA A 20 -0.58 4.75 -11.87
CA ALA A 20 -0.14 5.14 -10.53
C ALA A 20 0.56 6.51 -10.60
N SER A 21 1.12 6.98 -9.48
CA SER A 21 1.81 8.28 -9.42
C SER A 21 3.02 8.39 -10.36
N TYR A 22 3.75 7.27 -10.56
CA TYR A 22 4.97 7.24 -11.38
C TYR A 22 5.05 6.06 -12.34
N ALA A 23 3.96 5.32 -12.51
CA ALA A 23 3.95 4.13 -13.37
C ALA A 23 2.65 3.95 -14.15
N GLU A 24 2.78 3.35 -15.32
CA GLU A 24 1.68 2.70 -16.02
C GLU A 24 1.64 1.22 -15.60
N VAL A 25 0.45 0.69 -15.31
CA VAL A 25 0.30 -0.69 -14.85
C VAL A 25 -0.46 -1.50 -15.88
N TYR A 26 0.12 -2.64 -16.29
CA TYR A 26 -0.47 -3.54 -17.27
C TYR A 26 -0.61 -4.95 -16.71
N ARG A 27 -1.69 -5.62 -17.10
CA ARG A 27 -1.87 -7.06 -16.93
C ARG A 27 -1.43 -7.77 -18.20
N ILE A 28 -0.49 -8.69 -18.06
CA ILE A 28 -0.05 -9.60 -19.12
C ILE A 28 -0.62 -10.98 -18.83
N THR A 29 -1.24 -11.62 -19.82
CA THR A 29 -1.76 -12.99 -19.70
C THR A 29 -1.33 -13.84 -20.87
N ASN A 30 -0.79 -15.02 -20.57
CA ASN A 30 -0.33 -16.00 -21.53
C ASN A 30 -0.67 -17.43 -21.09
N ALA A 31 -0.17 -18.43 -21.82
CA ALA A 31 -0.47 -19.83 -21.55
C ALA A 31 0.04 -20.33 -20.18
N HIS A 32 1.01 -19.63 -19.57
CA HIS A 32 1.61 -19.99 -18.30
C HIS A 32 0.95 -19.28 -17.10
N GLY A 33 0.20 -18.21 -17.33
CA GLY A 33 -0.53 -17.51 -16.29
C GLY A 33 -0.63 -16.00 -16.53
N THR A 34 -0.76 -15.26 -15.44
CA THR A 34 -0.94 -13.82 -15.44
C THR A 34 0.17 -13.14 -14.60
N SER A 35 0.69 -12.04 -15.13
CA SER A 35 1.62 -11.13 -14.46
C SER A 35 1.08 -9.71 -14.52
N ILE A 36 1.44 -8.91 -13.52
CA ILE A 36 1.25 -7.47 -13.53
C ILE A 36 2.61 -6.84 -13.80
N ILE A 37 2.70 -5.90 -14.74
CA ILE A 37 3.91 -5.12 -14.96
C ILE A 37 3.67 -3.66 -14.58
N LYS A 38 4.52 -3.13 -13.71
CA LYS A 38 4.62 -1.70 -13.38
C LYS A 38 5.72 -1.11 -14.25
N VAL A 39 5.35 -0.21 -15.16
CA VAL A 39 6.25 0.40 -16.16
C VAL A 39 6.53 1.83 -15.73
N ILE A 40 7.80 2.13 -15.47
CA ILE A 40 8.28 3.43 -15.03
C ILE A 40 9.24 3.98 -16.08
N ARG A 41 8.95 5.17 -16.63
CA ARG A 41 9.83 5.78 -17.63
C ARG A 41 11.09 6.33 -16.97
N LEU A 42 12.24 5.96 -17.54
CA LEU A 42 13.54 6.48 -17.15
C LEU A 42 13.87 7.75 -17.95
N GLU A 43 14.83 8.53 -17.46
CA GLU A 43 15.37 9.70 -18.17
C GLU A 43 15.89 9.27 -19.56
N SER A 44 15.10 9.58 -20.57
CA SER A 44 15.30 9.12 -21.94
C SER A 44 14.41 9.91 -22.91
N PRO A 45 14.82 10.06 -24.18
CA PRO A 45 14.10 10.88 -25.13
C PRO A 45 12.77 10.24 -25.57
N ILE A 46 11.76 11.07 -25.79
CA ILE A 46 10.51 10.72 -26.47
C ILE A 46 10.23 11.75 -27.58
N LYS A 47 9.40 11.38 -28.56
CA LYS A 47 8.93 12.35 -29.58
C LYS A 47 8.20 13.51 -28.90
N ALA A 48 8.45 14.73 -29.36
CA ALA A 48 7.74 15.92 -28.89
C ALA A 48 6.21 15.79 -29.07
N GLN A 49 5.47 16.48 -28.21
CA GLN A 49 4.02 16.56 -28.33
C GLN A 49 3.60 17.19 -29.66
N THR A 50 2.52 16.67 -30.24
CA THR A 50 1.86 17.31 -31.38
C THR A 50 1.11 18.57 -30.93
N LYS A 51 0.84 19.50 -31.86
CA LYS A 51 0.00 20.68 -31.58
C LYS A 51 -1.39 20.32 -31.03
N ALA A 52 -1.94 19.17 -31.40
CA ALA A 52 -3.22 18.69 -30.89
C ALA A 52 -3.12 18.27 -29.42
N GLN A 53 -2.05 17.57 -29.04
CA GLN A 53 -1.79 17.14 -27.66
C GLN A 53 -1.52 18.32 -26.73
N GLN A 54 -0.76 19.31 -27.20
CA GLN A 54 -0.54 20.56 -26.45
C GLN A 54 -1.87 21.27 -26.18
N ARG A 55 -2.72 21.39 -27.22
CA ARG A 55 -4.06 22.01 -27.07
C ARG A 55 -5.01 21.23 -26.18
N SER A 56 -4.84 19.92 -26.04
CA SER A 56 -5.64 19.11 -25.12
C SER A 56 -5.16 19.18 -23.67
N GLY A 57 -4.10 19.94 -23.38
CA GLY A 57 -3.51 20.00 -22.04
C GLY A 57 -2.81 18.71 -21.62
N LEU A 58 -2.27 17.94 -22.58
CA LEU A 58 -1.45 16.77 -22.25
C LEU A 58 -0.24 17.25 -21.44
N VAL A 59 -0.11 16.75 -20.23
CA VAL A 59 1.10 16.88 -19.43
C VAL A 59 1.88 15.59 -19.65
N ASP A 60 3.18 15.68 -19.86
CA ASP A 60 4.04 14.50 -19.85
C ASP A 60 4.51 14.28 -18.41
N GLU A 61 4.51 13.02 -17.97
CA GLU A 61 5.00 12.61 -16.67
C GLU A 61 6.48 12.96 -16.53
N GLU A 62 6.95 13.17 -15.30
CA GLU A 62 8.38 13.34 -15.07
C GLU A 62 9.06 11.95 -15.04
N PRO A 63 10.13 11.74 -15.83
CA PRO A 63 10.89 10.50 -15.76
C PRO A 63 11.57 10.35 -14.40
N ARG A 64 11.85 9.09 -14.02
CA ARG A 64 12.54 8.76 -12.77
C ARG A 64 13.97 8.31 -13.02
N SER A 65 14.86 8.52 -12.04
CA SER A 65 16.16 7.88 -12.05
C SER A 65 16.06 6.47 -11.47
N GLU A 66 17.02 5.60 -11.83
CA GLU A 66 17.11 4.25 -11.26
C GLU A 66 17.37 4.32 -9.74
N GLU A 67 18.16 5.30 -9.30
CA GLU A 67 18.45 5.54 -7.87
C GLU A 67 17.19 5.87 -7.06
N ASP A 68 16.26 6.65 -7.63
CA ASP A 68 15.00 7.01 -6.95
C ASP A 68 14.06 5.82 -6.71
N MET A 69 14.31 4.68 -7.35
CA MET A 69 13.47 3.48 -7.26
C MET A 69 14.13 2.36 -6.49
N GLU A 70 15.45 2.40 -6.28
CA GLU A 70 16.19 1.29 -5.68
C GLU A 70 15.62 0.90 -4.30
N GLY A 71 15.20 1.90 -3.51
CA GLY A 71 14.57 1.66 -2.22
C GLY A 71 13.25 0.88 -2.32
N GLU A 72 12.34 1.30 -3.21
CA GLU A 72 11.05 0.63 -3.44
C GLU A 72 11.24 -0.80 -3.95
N LEU A 73 12.18 -0.99 -4.90
CA LEU A 73 12.48 -2.29 -5.49
C LEU A 73 13.07 -3.25 -4.45
N GLN A 74 14.03 -2.77 -3.66
CA GLN A 74 14.67 -3.60 -2.63
C GLN A 74 13.69 -4.00 -1.52
N ILE A 75 12.80 -3.07 -1.10
CA ILE A 75 11.71 -3.41 -0.16
C ILE A 75 10.77 -4.44 -0.79
N SER A 76 10.43 -4.29 -2.07
CA SER A 76 9.58 -5.26 -2.78
C SER A 76 10.17 -6.67 -2.78
N GLU A 77 11.48 -6.78 -3.03
CA GLU A 77 12.21 -8.05 -2.96
C GLU A 77 12.17 -8.66 -1.55
N TRP A 78 12.43 -7.86 -0.50
CA TRP A 78 12.44 -8.35 0.88
C TRP A 78 11.09 -8.85 1.38
N LEU A 79 10.00 -8.21 0.95
CA LEU A 79 8.65 -8.54 1.40
C LEU A 79 7.97 -9.63 0.56
N SER A 80 8.52 -9.99 -0.60
CA SER A 80 7.87 -10.87 -1.59
C SER A 80 7.44 -12.23 -1.04
N ASP A 81 8.21 -12.78 -0.09
CA ASP A 81 7.92 -14.09 0.52
C ASP A 81 7.03 -13.99 1.77
N ILE A 82 6.68 -12.78 2.21
CA ILE A 82 5.82 -12.55 3.38
C ILE A 82 4.35 -12.65 2.93
N PRO A 83 3.54 -13.58 3.50
CA PRO A 83 2.15 -13.71 3.10
C PRO A 83 1.36 -12.43 3.38
N GLY A 84 0.66 -11.95 2.34
CA GLY A 84 -0.08 -10.69 2.37
C GLY A 84 0.61 -9.56 1.61
N PHE A 85 1.84 -9.74 1.12
CA PHE A 85 2.52 -8.81 0.22
C PHE A 85 2.50 -9.32 -1.22
N VAL A 86 2.67 -8.41 -2.19
CA VAL A 86 2.69 -8.81 -3.59
C VAL A 86 3.97 -9.58 -3.90
N VAL A 87 3.81 -10.67 -4.63
CA VAL A 87 4.95 -11.44 -5.13
C VAL A 87 5.72 -10.58 -6.14
N PHE A 88 6.96 -10.26 -5.80
CA PHE A 88 7.93 -9.68 -6.72
C PHE A 88 8.55 -10.81 -7.54
N LYS A 89 8.47 -10.73 -8.87
CA LYS A 89 9.03 -11.76 -9.75
C LYS A 89 10.42 -11.37 -10.22
N GLU A 90 10.53 -10.24 -10.90
CA GLU A 90 11.79 -9.78 -11.51
C GLU A 90 11.68 -8.30 -11.92
N ARG A 91 12.83 -7.67 -12.19
CA ARG A 91 12.90 -6.33 -12.79
C ARG A 91 13.73 -6.32 -14.08
N TYR A 92 13.29 -5.53 -15.05
CA TYR A 92 13.93 -5.43 -16.36
C TYR A 92 14.15 -3.97 -16.76
N LEU A 93 15.34 -3.68 -17.28
CA LEU A 93 15.54 -2.48 -18.09
C LEU A 93 15.06 -2.76 -19.52
N VAL A 94 14.04 -2.02 -19.96
CA VAL A 94 13.47 -2.12 -21.30
C VAL A 94 13.83 -0.89 -22.10
N GLU A 95 14.26 -1.09 -23.34
CA GLU A 95 14.59 -0.02 -24.28
C GLU A 95 13.92 -0.27 -25.62
N GLY A 96 13.32 0.78 -26.19
CA GLY A 96 12.82 0.75 -27.56
C GLY A 96 11.40 1.26 -27.78
N LYS A 97 11.00 1.23 -29.05
CA LYS A 97 9.67 1.63 -29.49
C LYS A 97 8.59 0.71 -28.94
N ALA A 98 7.43 1.28 -28.66
CA ALA A 98 6.26 0.51 -28.26
C ALA A 98 5.75 -0.40 -29.39
N PRO A 99 5.45 -1.67 -29.10
CA PRO A 99 4.76 -2.54 -30.03
C PRO A 99 3.31 -2.06 -30.22
N LYS A 100 2.69 -2.50 -31.32
CA LYS A 100 1.31 -2.12 -31.66
C LYS A 100 0.32 -2.41 -30.53
N ALA A 101 0.48 -3.55 -29.86
CA ALA A 101 -0.39 -3.97 -28.75
C ALA A 101 -0.36 -2.98 -27.57
N LEU A 102 0.81 -2.44 -27.23
CA LEU A 102 0.97 -1.45 -26.16
C LEU A 102 0.28 -0.12 -26.51
N VAL A 103 0.36 0.30 -27.77
CA VAL A 103 -0.35 1.50 -28.27
C VAL A 103 -1.86 1.30 -28.21
N GLU A 104 -2.36 0.15 -28.66
CA GLU A 104 -3.79 -0.16 -28.70
C GLU A 104 -4.40 -0.22 -27.30
N THR A 105 -3.71 -0.87 -26.35
CA THR A 105 -4.17 -0.97 -24.96
C THR A 105 -4.19 0.37 -24.25
N HIS A 106 -3.18 1.23 -24.49
CA HIS A 106 -3.16 2.61 -24.00
C HIS A 106 -4.37 3.42 -24.50
N GLN A 107 -4.67 3.34 -25.79
CA GLN A 107 -5.82 4.03 -26.39
C GLN A 107 -7.16 3.49 -25.88
N ALA A 108 -7.27 2.17 -25.64
CA ALA A 108 -8.46 1.56 -25.06
C ALA A 108 -8.70 2.07 -23.63
N PHE A 109 -7.65 2.06 -22.80
CA PHE A 109 -7.68 2.60 -21.44
C PHE A 109 -8.08 4.08 -21.43
N HIS A 110 -7.44 4.91 -22.25
CA HIS A 110 -7.72 6.35 -22.32
C HIS A 110 -9.17 6.64 -22.73
N ARG A 111 -9.69 5.92 -23.74
CA ARG A 111 -11.11 6.05 -24.13
C ARG A 111 -12.05 5.60 -23.02
N ARG A 112 -11.71 4.56 -22.26
CA ARG A 112 -12.49 4.10 -21.10
C ARG A 112 -12.51 5.16 -20.00
N MET A 113 -11.36 5.72 -19.65
CA MET A 113 -11.24 6.72 -18.58
C MET A 113 -11.91 8.04 -18.95
N LYS A 114 -11.76 8.55 -20.18
CA LYS A 114 -12.48 9.75 -20.64
C LYS A 114 -14.01 9.61 -20.65
N ARG A 115 -14.54 8.39 -20.79
CA ARG A 115 -15.99 8.17 -20.67
C ARG A 115 -16.46 8.21 -19.23
N LYS A 116 -15.62 7.79 -18.28
CA LYS A 116 -15.92 7.85 -16.84
C LYS A 116 -15.78 9.28 -16.32
N ASP A 117 -14.72 9.96 -16.74
CA ASP A 117 -14.39 11.33 -16.36
C ASP A 117 -13.91 12.11 -17.60
N PRO A 118 -14.78 12.91 -18.23
CA PRO A 118 -14.45 13.71 -19.41
C PRO A 118 -13.34 14.74 -19.20
N ASP A 119 -13.18 15.23 -17.96
CA ASP A 119 -12.23 16.29 -17.61
C ASP A 119 -10.89 15.73 -17.10
N ARG A 120 -10.75 14.40 -17.05
CA ARG A 120 -9.52 13.72 -16.63
C ARG A 120 -8.33 14.15 -17.48
N LEU A 121 -7.33 14.74 -16.84
CA LEU A 121 -6.05 15.05 -17.45
C LEU A 121 -5.29 13.77 -17.81
N GLN A 122 -4.53 13.85 -18.90
CA GLN A 122 -3.61 12.80 -19.30
C GLN A 122 -2.20 13.22 -18.87
N TYR A 123 -1.54 12.36 -18.11
CA TYR A 123 -0.16 12.55 -17.65
C TYR A 123 0.83 11.66 -18.39
N TYR A 124 0.40 10.47 -18.84
CA TYR A 124 1.31 9.52 -19.48
C TYR A 124 1.36 9.71 -21.01
N PRO A 125 2.55 9.83 -21.61
CA PRO A 125 2.74 10.00 -23.03
C PRO A 125 2.27 8.72 -23.74
N SER A 126 1.55 8.90 -24.84
CA SER A 126 1.14 7.77 -25.67
C SER A 126 2.36 6.94 -26.08
N PRO A 127 2.34 5.60 -25.95
CA PRO A 127 3.45 4.72 -26.35
C PRO A 127 3.90 4.91 -27.82
N SER A 128 3.03 5.44 -28.68
CA SER A 128 3.39 5.85 -30.06
C SER A 128 4.49 6.91 -30.16
N ARG A 129 4.79 7.60 -29.04
CA ARG A 129 5.83 8.63 -28.92
C ARG A 129 7.19 8.06 -28.52
N TYR A 130 7.26 6.79 -28.12
CA TYR A 130 8.53 6.17 -27.77
C TYR A 130 9.44 6.05 -29.00
N LEU A 131 10.74 6.22 -28.76
CA LEU A 131 11.85 6.14 -29.70
C LEU A 131 12.63 4.85 -29.46
N ASP A 132 13.63 4.58 -30.29
CA ASP A 132 14.48 3.39 -30.11
C ASP A 132 15.31 3.49 -28.82
N GLU A 133 15.59 4.72 -28.37
CA GLU A 133 16.38 5.01 -27.17
C GLU A 133 15.52 5.31 -25.94
N THR A 134 14.18 5.20 -26.02
CA THR A 134 13.32 5.40 -24.85
C THR A 134 13.48 4.22 -23.89
N ARG A 135 13.79 4.52 -22.62
CA ARG A 135 14.12 3.54 -21.59
C ARG A 135 13.05 3.51 -20.49
N PHE A 136 12.83 2.31 -19.97
CA PHE A 136 11.87 2.02 -18.90
C PHE A 136 12.48 1.06 -17.89
N MET A 137 12.13 1.23 -16.63
CA MET A 137 12.21 0.18 -15.62
C MET A 137 10.86 -0.54 -15.63
N VAL A 138 10.87 -1.85 -15.85
CA VAL A 138 9.67 -2.69 -15.79
C VAL A 138 9.81 -3.66 -14.64
N VAL A 139 8.88 -3.57 -13.69
CA VAL A 139 8.80 -4.46 -12.54
C VAL A 139 7.68 -5.45 -12.77
N GLU A 140 8.00 -6.74 -12.73
CA GLU A 140 7.04 -7.83 -12.88
C GLU A 140 6.58 -8.35 -11.51
N LEU A 141 5.27 -8.37 -11.32
CA LEU A 141 4.59 -8.68 -10.07
C LEU A 141 3.54 -9.78 -10.28
N GLY A 142 3.16 -10.46 -9.20
CA GLY A 142 1.99 -11.34 -9.18
C GLY A 142 0.66 -10.59 -9.37
N ASP A 143 -0.35 -11.27 -9.91
CA ASP A 143 -1.71 -10.71 -9.98
C ASP A 143 -2.38 -10.74 -8.61
N ALA A 144 -2.47 -9.56 -7.99
CA ALA A 144 -3.04 -9.34 -6.67
C ALA A 144 -4.59 -9.24 -6.68
N GLY A 145 -5.23 -9.19 -7.85
CA GLY A 145 -6.68 -9.05 -7.97
C GLY A 145 -7.14 -7.62 -8.20
N THR A 146 -8.15 -7.18 -7.45
CA THR A 146 -8.82 -5.87 -7.63
C THR A 146 -8.53 -4.95 -6.47
N ALA A 147 -8.15 -3.69 -6.72
CA ALA A 147 -7.98 -2.69 -5.67
C ALA A 147 -9.24 -2.55 -4.80
N LEU A 148 -9.07 -2.29 -3.50
CA LEU A 148 -10.16 -2.22 -2.53
C LEU A 148 -11.17 -1.12 -2.88
N GLU A 149 -10.71 -0.02 -3.48
CA GLU A 149 -11.56 1.07 -3.97
C GLU A 149 -12.60 0.64 -5.02
N ASP A 150 -12.25 -0.36 -5.82
CA ASP A 150 -13.10 -0.92 -6.87
C ASP A 150 -13.81 -2.21 -6.41
N PHE A 151 -13.50 -2.72 -5.22
CA PHE A 151 -14.05 -3.98 -4.71
C PHE A 151 -15.40 -3.80 -3.99
N PRO A 152 -16.45 -4.56 -4.34
CA PRO A 152 -17.75 -4.44 -3.69
C PRO A 152 -17.79 -5.13 -2.31
N LEU A 153 -17.51 -4.37 -1.25
CA LEU A 153 -17.68 -4.79 0.15
C LEU A 153 -19.16 -4.98 0.50
N THR A 154 -19.63 -6.23 0.53
CA THR A 154 -21.07 -6.55 0.63
C THR A 154 -21.43 -7.49 1.78
N SER A 155 -20.47 -8.20 2.36
CA SER A 155 -20.70 -9.04 3.56
C SER A 155 -19.74 -8.69 4.70
N ILE A 156 -20.19 -8.83 5.93
CA ILE A 156 -19.36 -8.45 7.09
C ILE A 156 -18.13 -9.35 7.23
N SER A 157 -18.19 -10.59 6.74
CA SER A 157 -17.03 -11.48 6.69
C SER A 157 -15.89 -10.92 5.83
N GLN A 158 -16.21 -10.17 4.76
CA GLN A 158 -15.19 -9.51 3.94
C GLN A 158 -14.53 -8.37 4.73
N VAL A 159 -15.31 -7.60 5.49
CA VAL A 159 -14.76 -6.52 6.34
C VAL A 159 -13.77 -7.09 7.36
N TRP A 160 -14.14 -8.19 8.02
CA TRP A 160 -13.26 -8.91 8.93
C TRP A 160 -11.98 -9.39 8.26
N ASP A 161 -12.10 -10.09 7.14
CA ASP A 161 -10.94 -10.67 6.46
C ASP A 161 -10.01 -9.60 5.89
N VAL A 162 -10.54 -8.52 5.29
CA VAL A 162 -9.69 -7.44 4.77
C VAL A 162 -8.90 -6.78 5.91
N PHE A 163 -9.56 -6.42 7.01
CA PHE A 163 -8.89 -5.79 8.15
C PHE A 163 -7.85 -6.72 8.79
N LEU A 164 -8.24 -7.97 9.11
CA LEU A 164 -7.36 -8.91 9.83
C LEU A 164 -6.21 -9.43 8.95
N HIS A 165 -6.43 -9.68 7.65
CA HIS A 165 -5.32 -10.02 6.75
C HIS A 165 -4.30 -8.89 6.69
N THR A 166 -4.77 -7.64 6.59
CA THR A 166 -3.89 -6.47 6.52
C THR A 166 -3.08 -6.32 7.81
N ALA A 167 -3.73 -6.42 8.97
CA ALA A 167 -3.05 -6.36 10.26
C ALA A 167 -2.01 -7.49 10.43
N LEU A 168 -2.34 -8.72 10.02
CA LEU A 168 -1.43 -9.87 10.05
C LEU A 168 -0.22 -9.69 9.13
N ALA A 169 -0.44 -9.19 7.90
CA ALA A 169 0.64 -8.91 6.96
C ALA A 169 1.60 -7.87 7.53
N LEU A 170 1.07 -6.74 8.01
CA LEU A 170 1.87 -5.69 8.64
C LEU A 170 2.63 -6.19 9.86
N ALA A 171 1.98 -6.96 10.75
CA ALA A 171 2.63 -7.51 11.94
C ALA A 171 3.81 -8.44 11.59
N ARG A 172 3.68 -9.29 10.57
CA ARG A 172 4.77 -10.15 10.09
C ARG A 172 5.93 -9.34 9.51
N ALA A 173 5.63 -8.30 8.74
CA ALA A 173 6.67 -7.44 8.15
C ALA A 173 7.33 -6.53 9.19
N GLU A 174 6.60 -6.08 10.22
CA GLU A 174 7.18 -5.40 11.39
C GLU A 174 8.22 -6.30 12.09
N ASP A 175 7.89 -7.57 12.32
CA ASP A 175 8.77 -8.54 12.99
C ASP A 175 10.00 -8.93 12.14
N LEU A 176 9.80 -9.15 10.84
CA LEU A 176 10.86 -9.64 9.95
C LEU A 176 11.78 -8.55 9.40
N ALA A 177 11.28 -7.32 9.25
CA ALA A 177 11.97 -6.27 8.50
C ALA A 177 11.81 -4.87 9.12
N GLU A 178 11.28 -4.75 10.35
CA GLU A 178 10.92 -3.46 10.96
C GLU A 178 10.12 -2.58 9.97
N PHE A 179 9.18 -3.20 9.24
CA PHE A 179 8.50 -2.56 8.13
C PHE A 179 7.47 -1.51 8.57
N GLU A 180 7.43 -0.41 7.84
CA GLU A 180 6.35 0.58 7.87
C GLU A 180 5.87 0.86 6.46
N HIS A 181 4.58 0.70 6.18
CA HIS A 181 4.05 0.91 4.83
C HIS A 181 4.03 2.39 4.43
N ARG A 182 3.57 3.24 5.35
CA ARG A 182 3.47 4.71 5.22
C ARG A 182 2.57 5.26 4.11
N ASP A 183 1.94 4.41 3.31
CA ASP A 183 1.00 4.83 2.25
C ASP A 183 -0.12 3.81 1.99
N LEU A 184 -0.67 3.19 3.03
CA LEU A 184 -1.60 2.08 2.88
C LEU A 184 -3.06 2.52 2.72
N HIS A 185 -3.31 3.35 1.70
CA HIS A 185 -4.67 3.70 1.29
C HIS A 185 -5.34 2.55 0.52
N GLU A 186 -6.64 2.64 0.29
CA GLU A 186 -7.48 1.64 -0.35
C GLU A 186 -7.03 1.22 -1.77
N GLY A 187 -6.27 2.08 -2.47
CA GLY A 187 -5.69 1.77 -3.77
C GLY A 187 -4.51 0.80 -3.68
N ASN A 188 -3.86 0.73 -2.52
CA ASN A 188 -2.69 -0.11 -2.24
C ASN A 188 -3.06 -1.43 -1.54
N ILE A 189 -4.35 -1.76 -1.47
CA ILE A 189 -4.86 -3.04 -0.96
C ILE A 189 -5.62 -3.71 -2.09
N CYS A 190 -5.13 -4.86 -2.55
CA CYS A 190 -5.83 -5.66 -3.55
C CYS A 190 -6.50 -6.88 -2.93
N ILE A 191 -7.66 -7.21 -3.49
CA ILE A 191 -8.56 -8.25 -3.03
C ILE A 191 -8.77 -9.27 -4.15
N ARG A 192 -8.68 -10.54 -3.79
CA ARG A 192 -8.95 -11.67 -4.69
C ARG A 192 -9.81 -12.71 -4.00
N GLN A 193 -10.83 -13.23 -4.69
CA GLN A 193 -11.62 -14.35 -4.19
C GLN A 193 -10.85 -15.66 -4.42
N ALA A 194 -10.13 -16.13 -3.40
CA ALA A 194 -9.34 -17.36 -3.50
C ALA A 194 -10.15 -18.64 -3.26
N ARG A 195 -11.17 -18.56 -2.41
CA ARG A 195 -12.03 -19.68 -2.00
C ARG A 195 -13.49 -19.20 -1.90
N PRO A 196 -14.51 -20.06 -2.05
CA PRO A 196 -15.88 -19.67 -1.70
C PRO A 196 -15.99 -19.26 -0.22
N PRO A 197 -16.85 -18.29 0.14
CA PRO A 197 -17.14 -17.95 1.53
C PRO A 197 -17.66 -19.17 2.31
N ILE A 198 -17.26 -19.28 3.57
CA ILE A 198 -17.74 -20.31 4.48
C ILE A 198 -19.11 -19.85 5.03
N THR A 199 -20.17 -20.58 4.66
CA THR A 199 -21.55 -20.28 5.07
C THR A 199 -22.00 -21.04 6.32
N GLU A 200 -21.21 -21.99 6.81
CA GLU A 200 -21.59 -22.81 7.96
C GLU A 200 -21.28 -22.13 9.31
N PRO A 201 -22.19 -22.24 10.30
CA PRO A 201 -21.97 -21.67 11.62
C PRO A 201 -20.76 -22.36 12.31
N PRO A 202 -20.02 -21.65 13.19
CA PRO A 202 -18.85 -22.18 13.89
C PRO A 202 -19.10 -23.42 14.77
N SER A 203 -20.34 -23.88 14.94
CA SER A 203 -20.75 -24.89 15.92
C SER A 203 -20.34 -26.33 15.60
N GLU A 204 -19.75 -26.61 14.43
CA GLU A 204 -19.35 -27.97 14.03
C GLU A 204 -17.83 -28.15 13.86
N ARG A 205 -17.01 -27.13 14.14
CA ARG A 205 -15.56 -27.32 14.18
C ARG A 205 -15.19 -27.99 15.51
N PRO A 206 -14.52 -29.16 15.51
CA PRO A 206 -13.97 -29.71 16.75
C PRO A 206 -12.88 -28.77 17.26
N THR A 207 -13.21 -27.98 18.28
CA THR A 207 -12.26 -27.18 19.05
C THR A 207 -11.35 -28.14 19.83
N THR A 208 -10.23 -28.51 19.23
CA THR A 208 -9.20 -29.35 19.87
C THR A 208 -8.21 -28.53 20.71
N THR A 209 -8.44 -27.23 20.92
CA THR A 209 -7.51 -26.34 21.62
C THR A 209 -8.05 -25.87 22.96
N THR A 210 -7.30 -26.20 24.01
CA THR A 210 -7.44 -25.73 25.39
C THR A 210 -6.93 -24.28 25.51
N THR A 211 -7.57 -23.32 24.83
CA THR A 211 -7.29 -21.89 25.03
C THR A 211 -8.35 -21.25 25.95
N PRO A 212 -7.99 -20.33 26.88
CA PRO A 212 -8.90 -19.86 27.93
C PRO A 212 -10.00 -18.88 27.47
N HIS A 213 -9.97 -18.42 26.22
CA HIS A 213 -10.90 -17.42 25.69
C HIS A 213 -11.56 -17.92 24.40
N PRO A 214 -12.80 -18.44 24.47
CA PRO A 214 -13.57 -18.87 23.31
C PRO A 214 -14.27 -17.66 22.70
N GLY A 215 -13.48 -16.68 22.23
CA GLY A 215 -14.00 -15.66 21.35
C GLY A 215 -14.47 -16.27 20.03
N PRO A 216 -15.46 -15.67 19.37
CA PRO A 216 -16.03 -16.25 18.17
C PRO A 216 -15.11 -15.97 16.97
N LEU A 217 -14.58 -17.04 16.35
CA LEU A 217 -13.69 -16.94 15.19
C LEU A 217 -14.29 -16.02 14.10
N ARG A 218 -13.50 -15.05 13.61
CA ARG A 218 -13.90 -14.11 12.55
C ARG A 218 -13.06 -14.26 11.29
N PHE A 219 -11.78 -14.58 11.46
CA PHE A 219 -10.83 -14.63 10.37
C PHE A 219 -10.99 -15.86 9.46
N GLY A 220 -10.90 -15.62 8.15
CA GLY A 220 -10.88 -16.60 7.09
C GLY A 220 -12.26 -17.09 6.63
N ALA A 221 -13.34 -16.36 6.97
CA ALA A 221 -14.70 -16.74 6.66
C ALA A 221 -15.15 -16.33 5.25
N SER A 222 -14.61 -15.26 4.68
CA SER A 222 -15.02 -14.74 3.37
C SER A 222 -14.35 -15.46 2.19
N GLY A 223 -13.24 -16.16 2.45
CA GLY A 223 -12.44 -16.80 1.41
C GLY A 223 -11.65 -15.81 0.53
N LEU A 224 -11.56 -14.56 0.96
CA LEU A 224 -10.71 -13.55 0.34
C LEU A 224 -9.23 -13.82 0.62
N ASP A 225 -8.42 -13.41 -0.33
CA ASP A 225 -6.99 -13.19 -0.21
C ASP A 225 -6.74 -11.69 -0.38
N VAL A 226 -5.86 -11.15 0.44
CA VAL A 226 -5.59 -9.70 0.54
C VAL A 226 -4.10 -9.49 0.36
N THR A 227 -3.75 -8.54 -0.51
CA THR A 227 -2.37 -8.28 -0.91
C THR A 227 -2.07 -6.79 -0.83
N LEU A 228 -1.01 -6.42 -0.11
CA LEU A 228 -0.55 -5.04 0.05
C LEU A 228 0.44 -4.68 -1.07
N LEU A 229 0.29 -3.48 -1.64
CA LEU A 229 1.03 -2.99 -2.79
C LEU A 229 1.73 -1.65 -2.51
N ASP A 230 2.63 -1.26 -3.41
CA ASP A 230 3.27 0.06 -3.49
C ASP A 230 4.05 0.49 -2.24
N TYR A 231 5.37 0.29 -2.31
CA TYR A 231 6.27 0.55 -1.20
C TYR A 231 7.08 1.85 -1.38
N GLY A 232 6.62 2.74 -2.26
CA GLY A 232 7.35 3.95 -2.64
C GLY A 232 7.62 4.92 -1.48
N LEU A 233 6.76 4.94 -0.44
CA LEU A 233 6.95 5.74 0.78
C LEU A 233 7.43 4.92 1.98
N SER A 234 7.58 3.60 1.81
CA SER A 234 7.79 2.68 2.92
C SER A 234 9.19 2.80 3.55
N ARG A 235 9.33 2.12 4.68
CA ARG A 235 10.60 1.92 5.39
C ARG A 235 10.75 0.46 5.76
N ALA A 236 11.94 -0.09 5.62
CA ALA A 236 12.28 -1.44 6.08
C ALA A 236 13.79 -1.55 6.39
N VAL A 237 14.15 -2.59 7.11
CA VAL A 237 15.52 -3.06 7.33
C VAL A 237 15.71 -4.36 6.55
N ASP A 238 16.90 -4.57 5.99
CA ASP A 238 17.30 -5.85 5.42
C ASP A 238 17.03 -6.99 6.41
N PRO A 239 16.15 -7.96 6.10
CA PRO A 239 15.84 -9.07 6.99
C PRO A 239 17.06 -9.94 7.36
N ASN A 240 18.17 -9.80 6.63
CA ASN A 240 19.43 -10.48 6.92
C ASN A 240 20.39 -9.66 7.80
N ASP A 241 20.01 -8.45 8.21
CA ASP A 241 20.77 -7.64 9.17
C ASP A 241 20.35 -7.92 10.61
N PHE A 242 21.05 -8.82 11.27
CA PHE A 242 20.80 -9.21 12.65
C PHE A 242 21.45 -8.27 13.70
N ALA A 243 21.93 -7.08 13.30
CA ALA A 243 22.52 -6.11 14.23
C ALA A 243 21.43 -5.37 15.02
N ASP A 244 21.70 -5.08 16.30
CA ASP A 244 20.83 -4.28 17.17
C ASP A 244 21.64 -3.12 17.81
N PRO A 245 21.41 -1.85 17.40
CA PRO A 245 20.50 -1.42 16.34
C PRO A 245 20.99 -1.81 14.93
N PRO A 246 20.10 -1.82 13.92
CA PRO A 246 20.46 -2.15 12.55
C PRO A 246 21.47 -1.17 11.96
N ARG A 247 22.28 -1.66 11.01
CA ARG A 247 23.29 -0.83 10.35
C ARG A 247 22.61 0.27 9.52
N PRO A 248 23.14 1.51 9.47
CA PRO A 248 22.55 2.53 8.63
C PRO A 248 22.43 2.10 7.16
N SER A 249 23.33 1.27 6.64
CA SER A 249 23.25 0.80 5.25
C SER A 249 22.15 -0.23 4.98
N SER A 250 21.59 -0.87 6.01
CA SER A 250 20.51 -1.86 5.85
C SER A 250 19.12 -1.23 5.95
N VAL A 251 19.01 0.01 6.43
CA VAL A 251 17.74 0.73 6.53
C VAL A 251 17.46 1.47 5.22
N ILE A 252 16.36 1.09 4.58
CA ILE A 252 15.77 1.80 3.45
C ILE A 252 14.56 2.57 3.96
N ALA A 253 14.48 3.84 3.61
CA ALA A 253 13.32 4.67 3.89
C ALA A 253 13.25 5.80 2.86
N ASN A 254 12.07 6.07 2.34
CA ASN A 254 11.86 7.30 1.59
C ASN A 254 11.92 8.51 2.55
N ASP A 255 12.52 9.61 2.10
CA ASP A 255 12.65 10.82 2.88
C ASP A 255 11.54 11.80 2.53
N LEU A 256 10.44 11.74 3.29
CA LEU A 256 9.26 12.54 3.02
C LEU A 256 9.47 14.04 3.34
N GLU A 257 10.58 14.44 3.98
CA GLU A 257 10.89 15.87 4.19
C GLU A 257 11.33 16.58 2.91
N ARG A 258 11.63 15.84 1.83
CA ARG A 258 12.03 16.41 0.53
C ARG A 258 10.88 17.11 -0.19
N ASP A 259 9.64 16.66 0.01
CA ASP A 259 8.44 17.27 -0.55
C ASP A 259 7.35 17.38 0.53
N LEU A 260 7.22 18.59 1.09
CA LEU A 260 6.25 18.85 2.14
C LEU A 260 4.80 18.96 1.63
N SER A 261 4.58 18.95 0.31
CA SER A 261 3.24 19.06 -0.27
C SER A 261 2.32 17.93 0.18
N ILE A 262 2.87 16.73 0.42
CA ILE A 262 2.14 15.57 0.94
C ILE A 262 1.47 15.85 2.30
N PHE A 263 2.11 16.66 3.16
CA PHE A 263 1.58 17.03 4.48
C PHE A 263 0.64 18.24 4.42
N GLN A 264 0.86 19.13 3.45
CA GLN A 264 0.05 20.33 3.25
C GLN A 264 -1.26 20.05 2.51
N SER A 265 -1.32 18.96 1.77
CA SER A 265 -2.49 18.61 0.97
C SER A 265 -3.72 18.27 1.81
N THR A 266 -4.90 18.64 1.33
CA THR A 266 -6.20 18.39 1.99
C THR A 266 -7.22 17.75 1.06
N HIS A 267 -6.79 17.32 -0.13
CA HIS A 267 -7.68 16.84 -1.20
C HIS A 267 -8.37 15.50 -0.88
N ALA A 268 -7.81 14.67 0.00
CA ALA A 268 -8.33 13.35 0.32
C ALA A 268 -8.18 13.01 1.81
N PRO A 269 -9.01 12.09 2.36
CA PRO A 269 -8.93 11.65 3.75
C PRO A 269 -7.55 11.13 4.15
N GLN A 270 -6.84 10.43 3.26
CA GLN A 270 -5.50 9.89 3.50
C GLN A 270 -4.46 10.97 3.83
N CYS A 271 -4.66 12.22 3.38
CA CYS A 271 -3.74 13.31 3.68
C CYS A 271 -3.62 13.58 5.18
N ARG A 272 -4.68 13.26 5.94
CA ARG A 272 -4.65 13.35 7.40
C ARG A 272 -3.66 12.36 8.00
N VAL A 273 -3.55 11.16 7.43
CA VAL A 273 -2.64 10.11 7.91
C VAL A 273 -1.18 10.53 7.74
N TYR A 274 -0.81 11.13 6.59
CA TYR A 274 0.55 11.66 6.41
C TYR A 274 0.90 12.71 7.47
N ARG A 275 -0.02 13.62 7.79
CA ARG A 275 0.17 14.60 8.87
C ARG A 275 0.31 13.94 10.23
N GLN A 276 -0.56 12.97 10.54
CA GLN A 276 -0.48 12.22 11.81
C GLN A 276 0.86 11.52 11.97
N MET A 277 1.38 10.87 10.92
CA MET A 277 2.71 10.25 10.94
C MET A 277 3.78 11.30 11.25
N ARG A 278 3.84 12.39 10.49
CA ARG A 278 4.85 13.44 10.69
C ARG A 278 4.76 14.09 12.06
N SER A 279 3.55 14.39 12.52
CA SER A 279 3.31 14.94 13.85
C SER A 279 3.74 14.00 14.97
N PHE A 280 3.50 12.70 14.81
CA PHE A 280 3.96 11.70 15.76
C PHE A 280 5.49 11.66 15.84
N LEU A 281 6.20 11.73 14.70
CA LEU A 281 7.66 11.83 14.68
C LEU A 281 8.19 13.08 15.40
N VAL A 282 7.47 14.21 15.31
CA VAL A 282 7.86 15.47 15.96
C VAL A 282 7.57 15.46 17.47
N HIS A 283 6.37 15.05 17.86
CA HIS A 283 5.89 15.21 19.23
C HIS A 283 6.04 13.97 20.10
N GLY A 284 6.26 12.80 19.50
CA GLY A 284 6.32 11.52 20.20
C GLY A 284 4.99 11.08 20.82
N ASP A 285 3.90 11.77 20.50
CA ASP A 285 2.54 11.44 20.90
C ASP A 285 1.55 11.61 19.74
N ARG A 286 0.41 10.90 19.84
CA ARG A 286 -0.65 10.93 18.83
C ARG A 286 -1.63 12.09 18.99
N CYS A 287 -1.60 12.78 20.13
CA CYS A 287 -2.61 13.76 20.50
C CYS A 287 -2.40 15.10 19.81
N HIS A 288 -1.16 15.43 19.45
CA HIS A 288 -0.84 16.69 18.79
C HIS A 288 -0.63 16.52 17.29
N VAL A 289 -1.73 16.50 16.52
CA VAL A 289 -1.66 16.54 15.05
C VAL A 289 -1.54 17.99 14.58
N MET A 290 -0.44 18.28 13.87
CA MET A 290 -0.20 19.59 13.27
C MET A 290 -1.16 19.82 12.09
N PRO A 291 -1.74 21.02 11.95
CA PRO A 291 -2.52 21.38 10.77
C PRO A 291 -1.61 21.58 9.54
N PRO A 292 -2.16 21.54 8.31
CA PRO A 292 -1.40 21.68 7.07
C PRO A 292 -0.42 22.85 7.04
N GLU A 293 -0.82 24.01 7.56
CA GLU A 293 -0.02 25.24 7.52
C GLU A 293 1.24 25.17 8.40
N GLN A 294 1.26 24.28 9.39
CA GLN A 294 2.40 24.04 10.27
C GLN A 294 3.41 23.05 9.66
N HIS A 295 3.11 22.47 8.50
CA HIS A 295 4.04 21.60 7.77
C HIS A 295 4.86 22.35 6.71
N SER A 296 5.31 23.56 7.02
CA SER A 296 6.02 24.45 6.08
C SER A 296 7.54 24.40 6.19
N GLU A 297 8.08 23.97 7.34
CA GLU A 297 9.52 23.84 7.56
C GLU A 297 9.94 22.37 7.48
N PRO A 298 10.97 22.01 6.69
CA PRO A 298 11.46 20.64 6.62
C PRO A 298 12.37 20.32 7.80
N TYR A 299 12.44 19.04 8.18
CA TYR A 299 13.26 18.51 9.27
C TYR A 299 13.08 19.24 10.62
N PRO A 300 11.84 19.45 11.11
CA PRO A 300 11.61 20.03 12.42
C PRO A 300 12.31 19.22 13.52
N ALA A 301 12.69 19.89 14.60
CA ALA A 301 13.28 19.22 15.74
C ALA A 301 12.25 18.36 16.47
N VAL A 302 12.67 17.19 16.94
CA VAL A 302 11.89 16.34 17.84
C VAL A 302 11.67 17.10 19.15
N VAL A 303 10.41 17.31 19.50
CA VAL A 303 9.97 17.98 20.74
C VAL A 303 10.07 17.02 21.92
N ALA A 304 9.59 15.79 21.75
CA ALA A 304 9.76 14.71 22.71
C ALA A 304 10.01 13.40 21.95
N ALA A 305 10.96 12.60 22.45
CA ALA A 305 11.23 11.30 21.86
C ALA A 305 9.98 10.42 22.00
N ALA A 306 9.51 9.85 20.88
CA ALA A 306 8.56 8.76 20.93
C ALA A 306 9.13 7.64 21.79
N ALA A 307 8.28 6.90 22.51
CA ALA A 307 8.72 5.81 23.37
C ALA A 307 9.35 4.62 22.60
N ALA A 308 9.34 4.63 21.26
CA ALA A 308 9.82 3.55 20.40
C ALA A 308 11.32 3.63 20.07
N THR A 309 11.93 2.46 19.88
CA THR A 309 13.34 2.22 19.57
C THR A 309 13.83 3.00 18.34
N GLY A 310 14.98 3.67 18.47
CA GLY A 310 15.63 4.36 17.34
C GLY A 310 15.14 5.78 17.02
N SER A 311 14.31 6.39 17.87
CA SER A 311 13.88 7.79 17.70
C SER A 311 15.07 8.78 17.76
N SER A 312 15.06 9.81 16.91
CA SER A 312 15.94 10.98 17.06
C SER A 312 15.81 11.57 18.47
N ALA A 313 16.94 11.85 19.13
CA ALA A 313 16.95 12.45 20.47
C ALA A 313 16.21 13.81 20.46
N ALA A 314 15.59 14.18 21.58
CA ALA A 314 14.93 15.48 21.71
C ALA A 314 15.89 16.63 21.31
N GLY A 315 15.40 17.54 20.47
CA GLY A 315 16.19 18.63 19.88
C GLY A 315 16.93 18.28 18.58
N ALA A 316 17.04 17.01 18.20
CA ALA A 316 17.57 16.60 16.89
C ALA A 316 16.47 16.66 15.82
N PRO A 317 16.83 16.86 14.53
CA PRO A 317 15.84 16.80 13.45
C PRO A 317 15.15 15.44 13.36
N ILE A 318 13.87 15.42 12.95
CA ILE A 318 13.17 14.17 12.65
C ILE A 318 13.88 13.39 11.55
N SER A 319 13.74 12.07 11.57
CA SER A 319 14.25 11.19 10.53
C SER A 319 13.22 10.14 10.16
N TRP A 320 12.85 10.09 8.88
CA TRP A 320 12.02 9.03 8.32
C TRP A 320 12.73 7.67 8.29
N ARG A 321 14.01 7.59 8.69
CA ARG A 321 14.73 6.32 8.85
C ARG A 321 14.47 5.65 10.21
N ALA A 322 13.98 6.42 11.19
CA ALA A 322 13.60 5.88 12.49
C ALA A 322 12.47 4.86 12.32
N PHE A 323 12.51 3.77 13.07
CA PHE A 323 11.43 2.78 13.12
C PHE A 323 10.33 3.29 14.04
N GLN A 324 9.15 3.54 13.48
CA GLN A 324 7.97 4.03 14.19
C GLN A 324 6.75 3.19 13.77
N PRO A 325 6.60 1.95 14.25
CA PRO A 325 5.54 1.03 13.81
C PRO A 325 4.12 1.55 14.10
N TYR A 326 3.98 2.56 14.95
CA TYR A 326 2.73 3.29 15.12
C TYR A 326 2.17 3.87 13.80
N THR A 327 3.03 4.15 12.80
CA THR A 327 2.56 4.56 11.47
C THR A 327 1.68 3.50 10.80
N ASN A 328 1.94 2.20 11.01
CA ASN A 328 1.07 1.13 10.55
C ASN A 328 -0.28 1.12 11.28
N VAL A 329 -0.29 1.46 12.57
CA VAL A 329 -1.53 1.58 13.37
C VAL A 329 -2.41 2.70 12.82
N LEU A 330 -1.82 3.85 12.46
CA LEU A 330 -2.55 4.95 11.82
C LEU A 330 -3.22 4.51 10.50
N TRP A 331 -2.52 3.71 9.69
CA TRP A 331 -3.08 3.17 8.46
C TRP A 331 -4.14 2.07 8.69
N LEU A 332 -4.00 1.26 9.74
CA LEU A 332 -5.05 0.32 10.15
C LEU A 332 -6.31 1.05 10.63
N ALA A 333 -6.16 2.16 11.35
CA ALA A 333 -7.27 3.01 11.75
C ALA A 333 -7.99 3.62 10.52
N TYR A 334 -7.20 4.12 9.57
CA TYR A 334 -7.70 4.59 8.28
C TYR A 334 -8.48 3.50 7.53
N LEU A 335 -7.90 2.31 7.40
CA LEU A 335 -8.53 1.16 6.75
C LEU A 335 -9.84 0.78 7.44
N TYR A 336 -9.87 0.73 8.77
CA TYR A 336 -11.08 0.42 9.52
C TYR A 336 -12.21 1.41 9.20
N ASP A 337 -11.93 2.71 9.24
CA ASP A 337 -12.92 3.75 8.90
C ASP A 337 -13.36 3.65 7.44
N TYR A 338 -12.42 3.39 6.52
CA TYR A 338 -12.71 3.16 5.11
C TYR A 338 -13.69 1.99 4.92
N LEU A 339 -13.38 0.81 5.51
CA LEU A 339 -14.20 -0.39 5.40
C LEU A 339 -15.61 -0.15 5.94
N VAL A 340 -15.71 0.52 7.08
CA VAL A 340 -16.98 0.83 7.74
C VAL A 340 -17.82 1.82 6.92
N SER A 341 -17.19 2.82 6.32
CA SER A 341 -17.85 3.86 5.53
C SER A 341 -18.26 3.39 4.13
N HIS A 342 -17.52 2.44 3.56
CA HIS A 342 -17.75 1.91 2.21
C HIS A 342 -18.48 0.57 2.19
N PHE A 343 -18.86 0.01 3.35
CA PHE A 343 -19.63 -1.21 3.42
C PHE A 343 -21.04 -1.05 2.82
N ARG A 344 -21.37 -1.86 1.81
CA ARG A 344 -22.64 -1.82 1.07
C ARG A 344 -23.61 -2.95 1.46
N GLY A 345 -23.32 -3.69 2.52
CA GLY A 345 -24.14 -4.81 3.00
C GLY A 345 -25.19 -4.43 4.05
N SER A 346 -25.51 -5.38 4.93
CA SER A 346 -26.55 -5.21 5.96
C SER A 346 -26.15 -4.21 7.04
N ARG A 347 -26.94 -3.14 7.20
CA ARG A 347 -26.76 -2.16 8.30
C ARG A 347 -26.79 -2.80 9.68
N LYS A 348 -27.58 -3.87 9.85
CA LYS A 348 -27.66 -4.62 11.12
C LYS A 348 -26.35 -5.35 11.42
N GLU A 349 -25.75 -5.96 10.41
CA GLU A 349 -24.46 -6.65 10.54
C GLU A 349 -23.33 -5.64 10.82
N LEU A 350 -23.34 -4.50 10.13
CA LEU A 350 -22.38 -3.43 10.38
C LEU A 350 -22.50 -2.86 11.81
N ALA A 351 -23.73 -2.67 12.30
CA ALA A 351 -23.96 -2.22 13.68
C ALA A 351 -23.49 -3.26 14.71
N TRP A 352 -23.59 -4.55 14.39
CA TRP A 352 -23.06 -5.61 15.24
C TRP A 352 -21.53 -5.65 15.21
N PHE A 353 -20.92 -5.52 14.03
CA PHE A 353 -19.48 -5.40 13.87
C PHE A 353 -18.92 -4.26 14.72
N ARG A 354 -19.44 -3.04 14.56
CA ARG A 354 -19.01 -1.86 15.34
C ARG A 354 -19.13 -2.07 16.86
N ARG A 355 -20.12 -2.85 17.31
CA ARG A 355 -20.27 -3.17 18.73
C ARG A 355 -19.24 -4.20 19.18
N GLU A 356 -18.96 -5.20 18.36
CA GLU A 356 -17.96 -6.22 18.66
C GLU A 356 -16.53 -5.65 18.63
N THR A 357 -16.25 -4.72 17.72
CA THR A 357 -14.94 -4.05 17.59
C THR A 357 -14.84 -2.74 18.38
N ALA A 358 -15.77 -2.46 19.31
CA ALA A 358 -15.80 -1.18 20.01
C ALA A 358 -14.54 -0.93 20.84
N GLU A 359 -14.07 -1.93 21.58
CA GLU A 359 -12.84 -1.86 22.38
C GLU A 359 -11.59 -1.79 21.50
N LEU A 360 -11.54 -2.58 20.41
CA LEU A 360 -10.48 -2.46 19.40
C LEU A 360 -10.40 -1.01 18.88
N TRP A 361 -11.53 -0.43 18.51
CA TRP A 361 -11.60 0.94 17.99
C TRP A 361 -11.15 1.95 19.04
N GLU A 362 -11.48 1.77 20.32
CA GLU A 362 -11.02 2.66 21.40
C GLU A 362 -9.49 2.82 21.39
N HIS A 363 -8.75 1.73 21.19
CA HIS A 363 -7.29 1.72 21.15
C HIS A 363 -6.70 2.04 19.76
N LEU A 364 -7.46 1.82 18.69
CA LEU A 364 -7.05 2.07 17.31
C LEU A 364 -7.27 3.52 16.87
N ASP A 365 -8.28 4.19 17.43
CA ASP A 365 -8.70 5.54 17.04
C ASP A 365 -7.60 6.58 17.35
N PRO A 366 -7.01 7.22 16.33
CA PRO A 366 -5.99 8.24 16.57
C PRO A 366 -6.54 9.45 17.34
N ASP A 367 -7.87 9.68 17.31
CA ASP A 367 -8.55 10.78 17.97
C ASP A 367 -9.07 10.43 19.38
N ALA A 368 -8.80 9.22 19.88
CA ALA A 368 -9.20 8.83 21.23
C ALA A 368 -8.63 9.80 22.30
N PRO A 369 -9.30 9.98 23.46
CA PRO A 369 -8.78 10.80 24.55
C PRO A 369 -7.36 10.40 24.96
N ARG A 370 -6.55 11.35 25.47
CA ARG A 370 -5.12 11.12 25.80
C ARG A 370 -4.92 9.99 26.82
N GLU A 371 -5.92 9.76 27.67
CA GLU A 371 -5.92 8.74 28.71
C GLU A 371 -6.03 7.32 28.14
N VAL A 372 -6.53 7.19 26.91
CA VAL A 372 -6.64 5.91 26.20
C VAL A 372 -5.29 5.56 25.59
N LEU A 373 -4.74 4.42 26.00
CA LEU A 373 -3.52 3.89 25.41
C LEU A 373 -3.81 3.39 23.99
N SER A 374 -3.05 3.86 23.01
CA SER A 374 -3.16 3.35 21.65
C SER A 374 -2.26 2.13 21.44
N PHE A 375 -2.59 1.31 20.44
CA PHE A 375 -1.71 0.24 20.02
C PHE A 375 -0.36 0.81 19.56
N PRO A 376 0.78 0.23 19.98
CA PRO A 376 2.10 0.70 19.57
C PRO A 376 2.51 0.25 18.16
N CYS A 377 1.92 -0.84 17.64
CA CYS A 377 2.28 -1.49 16.36
C CYS A 377 1.15 -2.38 15.85
N ALA A 378 1.22 -2.85 14.60
CA ALA A 378 0.26 -3.81 14.05
C ALA A 378 0.30 -5.16 14.79
N GLY A 379 1.47 -5.59 15.27
CA GLY A 379 1.60 -6.78 16.12
C GLY A 379 0.72 -6.74 17.37
N ALA A 380 0.58 -5.58 18.01
CA ALA A 380 -0.31 -5.42 19.17
C ALA A 380 -1.81 -5.48 18.79
N VAL A 381 -2.17 -4.98 17.61
CA VAL A 381 -3.53 -5.11 17.04
C VAL A 381 -3.87 -6.60 16.81
N VAL A 382 -2.92 -7.37 16.26
CA VAL A 382 -3.06 -8.81 16.07
C VAL A 382 -3.15 -9.53 17.41
N GLY A 383 -2.31 -9.16 18.38
CA GLY A 383 -2.37 -9.69 19.76
C GLY A 383 -3.76 -9.53 20.38
N PHE A 384 -4.34 -8.33 20.27
CA PHE A 384 -5.72 -8.09 20.69
C PHE A 384 -6.72 -9.00 19.97
N ALA A 385 -6.61 -9.14 18.65
CA ALA A 385 -7.52 -9.99 17.87
C ALA A 385 -7.44 -11.48 18.27
N VAL A 386 -6.26 -11.95 18.70
CA VAL A 386 -6.07 -13.30 19.24
C VAL A 386 -6.70 -13.43 20.63
N GLU A 387 -6.50 -12.47 21.51
CA GLU A 387 -7.11 -12.45 22.86
C GLU A 387 -8.65 -12.38 22.78
N ALA A 388 -9.18 -11.61 21.82
CA ALA A 388 -10.60 -11.54 21.51
C ALA A 388 -11.15 -12.79 20.79
N GLY A 389 -10.30 -13.76 20.44
CA GLY A 389 -10.63 -15.02 19.77
C GLY A 389 -11.11 -14.87 18.31
N TRP A 390 -10.83 -13.74 17.67
CA TRP A 390 -11.16 -13.49 16.27
C TRP A 390 -10.21 -14.18 15.30
N VAL A 391 -8.97 -14.41 15.75
CA VAL A 391 -7.88 -15.10 15.04
C VAL A 391 -7.34 -16.21 15.96
N GLU A 392 -7.06 -17.38 15.40
CA GLU A 392 -6.41 -18.46 16.13
C GLU A 392 -4.88 -18.39 16.01
N VAL A 393 -4.16 -18.83 17.04
CA VAL A 393 -2.68 -18.85 17.05
C VAL A 393 -2.09 -19.61 15.86
N ARG A 394 -2.76 -20.66 15.38
CA ARG A 394 -2.33 -21.45 14.21
C ARG A 394 -2.45 -20.70 12.87
N GLN A 395 -3.12 -19.55 12.85
CA GLN A 395 -3.30 -18.72 11.66
C GLN A 395 -2.30 -17.55 11.61
N LEU A 396 -1.48 -17.38 12.66
CA LEU A 396 -0.44 -16.35 12.76
C LEU A 396 0.77 -16.67 11.90
#